data_AF-A0A920KL88-F1
#
_entry.id   AF-A0A920KL88-F1
#
_cell.length_a   1.000
_cell.length_b   1.000
_cell.length_c   1.000
_cell.angle_alpha   90.00
_cell.angle_beta   90.00
_cell.angle_gamma   90.00
#
_symmetry.space_group_name_H-M   'P 1'
#
loop_
_entity.id
_entity.type
_entity.pdbx_description
1 polymer ?
#
loop_
_entity_poly.entity_id
_entity_poly.type
_entity_poly.pdbx_seq_one_letter_code
_entity_poly.pdbx_strand_id
1 'polypeptide(L)'
;MKILKSIYRLFFIFCFVLFTNISLANVNQLSEYYKTIRCLVCEGQSIQESDTEFAINLKEQIKKKYESGMDLKEINQELISIYGEEISFNPSNDHFILWGLPLLLY
;
A
#
# COMPACT_ATOMS: atom_id res chain seq x y z
N MET A 1 -43.44 24.48 -14.48
CA MET A 1 -42.22 25.16 -13.95
C MET A 1 -41.61 24.58 -12.68
N LYS A 2 -42.26 23.62 -11.96
CA LYS A 2 -41.67 22.98 -10.76
C LYS A 2 -40.75 21.79 -11.10
N ILE A 3 -41.09 21.00 -12.12
CA ILE A 3 -40.30 19.86 -12.62
C ILE A 3 -38.89 20.31 -13.10
N LEU A 4 -38.81 21.40 -13.85
CA LEU A 4 -37.54 21.88 -14.43
C LEU A 4 -36.53 22.32 -13.34
N LYS A 5 -37.04 22.99 -12.29
CA LYS A 5 -36.23 23.34 -11.11
C LYS A 5 -35.77 22.10 -10.34
N SER A 6 -36.60 21.05 -10.27
CA SER A 6 -36.24 19.80 -9.59
C SER A 6 -35.15 19.03 -10.35
N ILE A 7 -35.20 19.04 -11.70
CA ILE A 7 -34.17 18.41 -12.55
C ILE A 7 -32.84 19.15 -12.39
N TYR A 8 -32.84 20.49 -12.45
CA TYR A 8 -31.63 21.28 -12.27
C TYR A 8 -31.02 21.11 -10.87
N ARG A 9 -31.85 20.97 -9.84
CA ARG A 9 -31.41 20.70 -8.46
C ARG A 9 -30.80 19.31 -8.31
N LEU A 10 -31.39 18.30 -8.95
CA LEU A 10 -30.85 16.93 -8.98
C LEU A 10 -29.49 16.88 -9.71
N PHE A 11 -29.40 17.57 -10.85
CA PHE A 11 -28.17 17.69 -11.63
C PHE A 11 -27.06 18.41 -10.85
N PHE A 12 -27.40 19.48 -10.11
CA PHE A 12 -26.46 20.20 -9.27
C PHE A 12 -25.93 19.35 -8.10
N ILE A 13 -26.80 18.54 -7.47
CA ILE A 13 -26.39 17.60 -6.41
C ILE A 13 -25.49 16.49 -6.98
N PHE A 14 -25.83 15.95 -8.15
CA PHE A 14 -25.02 14.94 -8.83
C PHE A 14 -23.63 15.47 -9.21
N CYS A 15 -23.55 16.68 -9.79
CA CYS A 15 -22.29 17.35 -10.08
C CYS A 15 -21.45 17.62 -8.83
N PHE A 16 -22.07 18.00 -7.71
CA PHE A 16 -21.38 18.23 -6.45
C PHE A 16 -20.74 16.94 -5.90
N VAL A 17 -21.45 15.81 -5.98
CA VAL A 17 -20.92 14.49 -5.60
C VAL A 17 -19.79 14.03 -6.53
N LEU A 18 -19.84 14.36 -7.82
CA LEU A 18 -18.74 14.07 -8.74
C LEU A 18 -17.49 14.88 -8.42
N PHE A 19 -17.63 16.14 -7.99
CA PHE A 19 -16.50 17.05 -7.72
C PHE A 19 -15.71 16.67 -6.45
N THR A 20 -16.32 16.00 -5.47
CA THR A 20 -15.65 15.62 -4.21
C THR A 20 -14.64 14.48 -4.35
N ASN A 21 -14.51 13.86 -5.52
CA ASN A 21 -13.52 12.80 -5.77
C ASN A 21 -12.16 13.34 -6.25
N ILE A 22 -11.85 14.62 -6.05
CA ILE A 22 -10.50 15.15 -6.27
C ILE A 22 -9.61 14.60 -5.13
N SER A 23 -9.10 13.39 -5.35
CA SER A 23 -8.15 12.73 -4.46
C SER A 23 -6.85 13.52 -4.38
N LEU A 24 -6.49 13.93 -3.17
CA LEU A 24 -5.20 14.50 -2.82
C LEU A 24 -4.17 13.36 -2.66
N ALA A 25 -3.76 12.74 -3.76
CA ALA A 25 -2.82 11.62 -3.73
C ALA A 25 -1.47 12.02 -4.33
N ASN A 26 -0.47 12.36 -3.50
CA ASN A 26 0.94 12.15 -3.87
C ASN A 26 1.97 12.35 -2.73
N VAL A 27 1.68 13.10 -1.67
CA VAL A 27 2.78 13.56 -0.78
C VAL A 27 3.37 12.42 0.10
N ASN A 28 2.64 11.32 0.33
CA ASN A 28 3.02 10.30 1.31
C ASN A 28 3.15 8.88 0.74
N GLN A 29 3.12 8.69 -0.58
CA GLN A 29 3.06 7.33 -1.15
C GLN A 29 4.27 6.47 -0.76
N LEU A 30 5.47 7.06 -0.78
CA LEU A 30 6.72 6.37 -0.42
C LEU A 30 6.82 6.07 1.08
N SER A 31 6.35 6.99 1.94
CA SER A 31 6.37 6.76 3.40
C SER A 31 5.34 5.72 3.83
N GLU A 32 4.16 5.67 3.19
CA GLU A 32 3.20 4.58 3.39
C GLU A 32 3.77 3.23 2.91
N TYR A 33 4.51 3.22 1.79
CA TYR A 33 5.18 2.03 1.32
C TYR A 33 6.23 1.49 2.32
N TYR A 34 6.99 2.37 2.98
CA TYR A 34 7.93 1.92 4.00
C TYR A 34 7.28 1.21 5.20
N LYS A 35 5.99 1.47 5.48
CA LYS A 35 5.26 0.76 6.53
C LYS A 35 4.89 -0.68 6.13
N THR A 36 4.81 -0.97 4.83
CA THR A 36 4.45 -2.31 4.34
C THR A 36 5.64 -3.26 4.30
N ILE A 37 6.86 -2.74 4.42
CA ILE A 37 8.11 -3.50 4.40
C ILE A 37 8.60 -3.75 5.84
N ARG A 38 8.87 -5.01 6.16
CA ARG A 38 9.40 -5.47 7.46
C ARG A 38 10.89 -5.16 7.58
N CYS A 39 11.34 -4.89 8.80
CA CYS A 39 12.76 -4.92 9.13
C CYS A 39 13.14 -6.33 9.58
N LEU A 40 13.94 -7.05 8.78
CA LEU A 40 14.36 -8.44 9.05
C LEU A 40 15.25 -8.60 10.29
N VAL A 41 15.89 -7.52 10.72
CA VAL A 41 16.80 -7.51 11.87
C VAL A 41 16.18 -6.89 13.12
N CYS A 42 14.89 -6.59 13.07
CA CYS A 42 14.16 -5.91 14.15
C CYS A 42 13.08 -6.82 14.74
N GLU A 43 12.63 -6.50 15.95
CA GLU A 43 11.57 -7.18 16.69
C GLU A 43 10.17 -6.90 16.09
N GLY A 44 9.93 -7.35 14.86
CA GLY A 44 8.62 -7.27 14.19
C GLY A 44 8.19 -5.88 13.72
N GLN A 45 9.12 -4.94 13.59
CA GLN A 45 8.86 -3.56 13.17
C GLN A 45 8.93 -3.39 11.64
N SER A 46 8.30 -2.31 11.13
CA SER A 46 8.53 -1.88 9.75
C SER A 46 9.87 -1.18 9.57
N ILE A 47 10.35 -1.07 8.34
CA ILE A 47 11.52 -0.23 8.04
C ILE A 47 11.22 1.24 8.28
N GLN A 48 9.96 1.67 8.26
CA GLN A 48 9.59 3.05 8.58
C GLN A 48 9.82 3.39 10.06
N GLU A 49 9.52 2.45 10.95
CA GLU A 49 9.59 2.64 12.42
C GLU A 49 10.98 2.36 13.00
N SER A 50 11.82 1.63 12.25
CA SER A 50 13.16 1.27 12.70
C SER A 50 14.24 2.25 12.22
N ASP A 51 15.18 2.54 13.13
CA ASP A 51 16.40 3.32 12.90
C ASP A 51 17.67 2.46 12.82
N THR A 52 17.52 1.14 12.58
CA THR A 52 18.67 0.27 12.35
C THR A 52 19.40 0.62 11.05
N GLU A 53 20.70 0.31 10.98
CA GLU A 53 21.50 0.52 9.77
C GLU A 53 20.87 -0.20 8.56
N PHE A 54 20.33 -1.40 8.77
CA PHE A 54 19.59 -2.14 7.75
C PHE A 54 18.38 -1.35 7.22
N ALA A 55 17.52 -0.85 8.13
CA ALA A 55 16.33 -0.10 7.75
C ALA A 55 16.68 1.21 7.02
N ILE A 56 17.72 1.92 7.46
CA ILE A 56 18.19 3.16 6.83
C ILE A 56 18.70 2.88 5.41
N ASN A 57 19.58 1.90 5.26
CA ASN A 57 20.15 1.53 3.96
C ASN A 57 19.05 1.06 2.99
N LEU A 58 18.12 0.21 3.46
CA LEU A 58 17.02 -0.27 2.65
C LEU A 58 16.07 0.87 2.23
N LYS A 59 15.75 1.81 3.13
CA LYS A 59 14.99 3.04 2.80
C LYS A 59 15.71 3.84 1.70
N GLU A 60 17.02 4.00 1.78
CA GLU A 60 17.79 4.72 0.77
C GLU A 60 17.79 4.00 -0.59
N GLN A 61 17.95 2.68 -0.62
CA GLN A 61 17.90 1.89 -1.84
C GLN A 61 16.52 1.96 -2.52
N ILE A 62 15.44 1.80 -1.74
CA ILE A 62 14.07 1.92 -2.26
C ILE A 62 13.84 3.33 -2.80
N LYS A 63 14.26 4.37 -2.07
CA LYS A 63 14.14 5.77 -2.50
C LYS A 63 14.83 6.00 -3.84
N LYS A 64 16.06 5.52 -4.02
CA LYS A 64 16.81 5.64 -5.27
C LYS A 64 16.09 4.97 -6.44
N LYS A 65 15.53 3.77 -6.23
CA LYS A 65 14.74 3.06 -7.25
C LYS A 65 13.45 3.81 -7.61
N TYR A 66 12.74 4.30 -6.60
CA TYR A 66 11.53 5.08 -6.79
C TYR A 66 11.81 6.38 -7.57
N GLU A 67 12.88 7.09 -7.22
CA GLU A 67 13.33 8.29 -7.94
C GLU A 67 13.81 8.00 -9.37
N SER A 68 14.26 6.76 -9.65
CA SER A 68 14.59 6.32 -11.01
C SER A 68 13.37 6.05 -11.90
N GLY A 69 12.15 6.17 -11.37
CA GLY A 69 10.89 5.97 -12.10
C GLY A 69 10.35 4.54 -12.03
N MET A 70 10.92 3.69 -11.18
CA MET A 70 10.41 2.33 -10.95
C MET A 70 9.14 2.37 -10.09
N ASP A 71 8.14 1.57 -10.47
CA ASP A 71 6.90 1.47 -9.70
C ASP A 71 7.10 0.72 -8.38
N LEU A 72 6.35 1.08 -7.34
CA LEU A 72 6.44 0.44 -6.03
C LEU A 72 6.14 -1.06 -6.08
N LYS A 73 5.30 -1.53 -7.00
CA LYS A 73 5.03 -2.97 -7.15
C LYS A 73 6.25 -3.71 -7.67
N GLU A 74 6.96 -3.12 -8.62
CA GLU A 74 8.18 -3.69 -9.20
C GLU A 74 9.30 -3.73 -8.14
N ILE A 75 9.45 -2.64 -7.37
CA ILE A 75 10.38 -2.61 -6.22
C ILE A 75 10.02 -3.72 -5.22
N ASN A 76 8.74 -3.88 -4.89
CA ASN A 76 8.30 -4.92 -3.96
C ASN A 76 8.61 -6.33 -4.48
N GLN A 77 8.38 -6.59 -5.76
CA GLN A 77 8.70 -7.88 -6.39
C GLN A 77 10.20 -8.17 -6.36
N GLU A 78 11.04 -7.16 -6.63
CA GLU A 78 12.49 -7.30 -6.54
C GLU A 78 12.94 -7.60 -5.11
N LEU A 79 12.39 -6.88 -4.13
CA LEU A 79 12.68 -7.14 -2.71
C LEU A 79 12.29 -8.55 -2.29
N ILE A 80 11.10 -9.02 -2.69
CA ILE A 80 10.67 -10.41 -2.41
C ILE A 80 11.60 -11.41 -3.10
N SER A 81 12.08 -11.12 -4.30
CA SER A 81 13.03 -12.01 -4.99
C SER A 81 14.37 -12.14 -4.27
N ILE A 82 14.80 -11.13 -3.51
CA ILE A 82 16.10 -11.11 -2.81
C ILE A 82 15.97 -11.61 -1.37
N TYR A 83 14.93 -11.13 -0.67
CA TYR A 83 14.74 -11.34 0.77
C TYR A 83 13.64 -12.36 1.11
N GLY A 84 12.91 -12.87 0.11
CA GLY A 84 11.76 -13.76 0.29
C GLY A 84 10.48 -13.02 0.66
N GLU A 85 9.38 -13.76 0.83
CA GLU A 85 8.07 -13.17 1.18
C GLU A 85 8.05 -12.54 2.59
N GLU A 86 9.00 -12.92 3.45
CA GLU A 86 9.10 -12.45 4.84
C GLU A 86 9.36 -10.95 4.94
N ILE A 87 9.93 -10.34 3.90
CA ILE A 87 10.22 -8.90 3.83
C ILE A 87 8.95 -8.04 3.77
N SER A 88 7.81 -8.60 3.38
CA SER A 88 6.55 -7.88 3.24
C SER A 88 5.59 -8.22 4.38
N PHE A 89 4.88 -7.21 4.89
CA PHE A 89 3.73 -7.45 5.77
C PHE A 89 2.52 -8.00 5.04
N ASN A 90 2.49 -7.92 3.70
CA ASN A 90 1.39 -8.41 2.90
C ASN A 90 1.77 -9.77 2.30
N PRO A 91 1.38 -10.90 2.94
CA PRO A 91 1.70 -12.23 2.44
C PRO A 91 1.01 -12.49 1.10
N SER A 92 1.55 -13.41 0.31
CA SER A 92 0.90 -13.89 -0.90
C SER A 92 -0.47 -14.51 -0.57
N ASN A 93 -1.40 -14.45 -1.53
CA ASN A 93 -2.76 -14.99 -1.36
C ASN A 93 -2.80 -16.52 -1.26
N ASP A 94 -1.67 -17.22 -1.34
CA ASP A 94 -1.65 -18.68 -1.51
C ASP A 94 -1.78 -19.45 -0.19
N HIS A 95 -1.92 -18.73 0.93
CA HIS A 95 -2.01 -19.32 2.27
C HIS A 95 -3.42 -19.75 2.72
N PHE A 96 -4.45 -19.72 1.86
CA PHE A 96 -5.81 -20.18 2.23
C PHE A 96 -5.86 -21.63 2.74
N ILE A 97 -4.92 -22.47 2.30
CA ILE A 97 -4.79 -23.87 2.75
C ILE A 97 -4.51 -23.93 4.26
N LEU A 98 -3.70 -23.02 4.80
CA LEU A 98 -3.38 -22.97 6.23
C LEU A 98 -4.61 -22.67 7.09
N TRP A 99 -5.60 -21.97 6.53
CA TRP A 99 -6.85 -21.62 7.22
C TRP A 99 -7.86 -22.78 7.24
N GLY A 100 -7.74 -23.73 6.30
CA GLY A 100 -8.54 -24.95 6.27
C GLY A 100 -8.01 -26.06 7.19
N LEU A 101 -6.72 -26.01 7.57
CA LEU A 101 -6.07 -27.02 8.40
C LEU A 101 -6.73 -27.22 9.79
N PRO A 102 -7.19 -26.17 10.52
CA PRO A 102 -7.89 -26.34 11.79
C PRO A 102 -9.19 -27.16 11.69
N LEU A 103 -9.86 -27.15 10.54
CA LEU A 103 -11.08 -27.93 10.29
C LEU A 103 -10.78 -29.41 9.99
N LEU A 104 -9.54 -29.72 9.58
CA LEU A 104 -9.06 -31.07 9.26
C LEU A 104 -8.52 -31.80 10.49
N LEU A 105 -8.01 -31.05 11.47
CA LEU A 105 -7.42 -31.57 12.71
C LEU A 105 -8.41 -31.57 13.90
N TYR A 106 -9.63 -31.06 13.69
CA TYR A 106 -10.74 -31.10 14.64
C TYR A 106 -11.67 -32.28 14.30
#